data_AF-A0A2N2MXH8-F1
#
_entry.id   AF-A0A2N2MXH8-F1
#
_cell.length_a   1.000
_cell.length_b   1.000
_cell.length_c   1.000
_cell.angle_alpha   90.00
_cell.angle_beta   90.00
_cell.angle_gamma   90.00
#
_symmetry.space_group_name_H-M   'P 1'
#
loop_
_entity.id
_entity.type
_entity.pdbx_description
1 polymer ?
#
loop_
_entity_poly.entity_id
_entity_poly.type
_entity_poly.pdbx_seq_one_letter_code
_entity_poly.pdbx_strand_id
1 'polypeptide(L)'
;MQRKYRGLRTIGLLLKIIGVIELFIGLFCALVLPLVLSDSQVSLFQFGIQDYYPAFGLLLGIATGVIIFLAGLVCGLLTFSLGELFNVVLAIEENTRTTALQYQKQEKIYE
;
A
#
# COMPACT_ATOMS: atom_id res chain seq x y z
N MET A 1 -32.15 -3.57 -3.48
CA MET A 1 -31.70 -2.69 -2.38
C MET A 1 -30.21 -2.95 -2.09
N GLN A 2 -29.30 -2.17 -2.68
CA GLN A 2 -27.84 -2.43 -2.72
C GLN A 2 -26.99 -1.38 -1.96
N ARG A 3 -27.47 -0.83 -0.84
CA ARG A 3 -26.74 0.24 -0.13
C ARG A 3 -25.78 -0.26 0.97
N LYS A 4 -25.89 -1.52 1.41
CA LYS A 4 -25.24 -1.97 2.65
C LYS A 4 -23.72 -2.21 2.53
N TYR A 5 -23.22 -2.63 1.37
CA TYR A 5 -21.78 -2.93 1.18
C TYR A 5 -21.00 -1.83 0.46
N ARG A 6 -21.66 -0.71 0.14
CA ARG A 6 -21.04 0.41 -0.58
C ARG A 6 -19.83 0.97 0.19
N GLY A 7 -19.92 1.03 1.52
CA GLY A 7 -18.82 1.49 2.38
C GLY A 7 -17.59 0.59 2.31
N LEU A 8 -17.78 -0.73 2.37
CA LEU A 8 -16.68 -1.68 2.35
C LEU A 8 -15.97 -1.71 0.97
N ARG A 9 -16.73 -1.53 -0.11
CA ARG A 9 -16.18 -1.33 -1.45
C ARG A 9 -15.34 -0.06 -1.56
N THR A 10 -15.78 1.03 -0.95
CA THR A 10 -15.00 2.28 -0.89
C THR A 10 -13.73 2.08 -0.07
N ILE A 11 -13.79 1.38 1.07
CA ILE A 11 -12.62 1.08 1.90
C ILE A 11 -11.60 0.24 1.11
N GLY A 12 -12.03 -0.80 0.39
CA GLY A 12 -11.14 -1.60 -0.45
C GLY A 12 -10.44 -0.76 -1.53
N LEU A 13 -11.16 0.16 -2.17
CA LEU A 13 -10.61 1.10 -3.15
C LEU A 13 -9.60 2.06 -2.50
N LEU A 14 -9.94 2.63 -1.34
CA LEU A 14 -9.05 3.52 -0.59
C LEU A 14 -7.76 2.81 -0.20
N LEU A 15 -7.83 1.57 0.29
CA LEU A 15 -6.64 0.78 0.64
C LEU A 15 -5.75 0.53 -0.58
N LYS A 16 -6.34 0.26 -1.75
CA LYS A 16 -5.56 0.16 -3.00
C LYS A 16 -4.84 1.45 -3.35
N ILE A 17 -5.53 2.60 -3.23
CA ILE A 17 -4.91 3.91 -3.49
C ILE A 17 -3.78 4.18 -2.50
N ILE A 18 -4.01 3.94 -1.21
CA ILE A 18 -3.01 4.13 -0.16
C ILE A 18 -1.80 3.23 -0.41
N GLY A 19 -2.00 1.95 -0.71
CA GLY A 19 -0.90 1.04 -1.03
C GLY A 19 -0.07 1.49 -2.24
N VAL A 20 -0.71 1.99 -3.29
CA VAL A 20 0.01 2.58 -4.45
C VAL A 20 0.80 3.83 -4.03
N ILE A 21 0.22 4.70 -3.20
CA ILE A 21 0.91 5.89 -2.68
C ILE A 21 2.12 5.48 -1.83
N GLU A 22 2.00 4.47 -0.98
CA GLU A 22 3.12 3.95 -0.17
C GLU A 22 4.28 3.46 -1.06
N LEU A 23 3.98 2.78 -2.17
CA LEU A 23 4.99 2.37 -3.14
C LEU A 23 5.69 3.57 -3.78
N PHE A 24 4.95 4.61 -4.16
CA PHE A 24 5.52 5.83 -4.71
C PHE A 24 6.40 6.57 -3.68
N ILE A 25 5.96 6.66 -2.44
CA ILE A 25 6.72 7.29 -1.35
C ILE A 25 8.02 6.49 -1.10
N GLY A 26 7.94 5.16 -1.02
CA GLY A 26 9.11 4.32 -0.86
C GLY A 26 10.13 4.52 -1.99
N LEU A 27 9.65 4.52 -3.24
CA LEU A 27 10.50 4.75 -4.42
C LEU A 27 11.14 6.15 -4.39
N PHE A 28 10.34 7.16 -4.03
CA PHE A 28 10.80 8.54 -3.91
C PHE A 28 11.89 8.66 -2.84
N CYS A 29 11.72 8.04 -1.67
CA CYS A 29 12.73 8.00 -0.62
C CYS A 29 14.03 7.33 -1.07
N ALA A 30 13.96 6.23 -1.83
CA ALA A 30 15.16 5.57 -2.37
C ALA A 30 15.99 6.46 -3.30
N LEU A 31 15.34 7.39 -4.02
CA LEU A 31 16.03 8.33 -4.89
C LEU A 31 16.49 9.57 -4.15
N VAL A 32 15.64 10.15 -3.30
CA VAL A 32 15.89 11.45 -2.67
C VAL A 32 16.86 11.37 -1.48
N LEU A 33 16.80 10.31 -0.67
CA LEU A 33 17.66 10.20 0.51
C LEU A 33 19.16 10.16 0.16
N PRO A 34 19.63 9.40 -0.85
CA PRO A 34 21.01 9.50 -1.32
C PRO A 34 21.40 10.91 -1.76
N LEU A 35 20.53 11.62 -2.49
CA LEU A 35 20.82 12.96 -3.00
C LEU A 35 20.90 13.99 -1.86
N VAL A 36 19.98 13.95 -0.92
CA VAL A 36 19.92 14.89 0.22
C VAL A 36 21.08 14.65 1.19
N LEU A 37 21.44 13.40 1.44
CA LEU A 37 22.50 13.04 2.37
C LEU A 37 23.89 13.05 1.72
N SER A 38 23.99 13.21 0.39
CA SER A 38 25.27 13.34 -0.30
C SER A 38 26.03 14.62 0.06
N ASP A 39 25.34 15.68 0.48
CA ASP A 39 25.97 16.92 0.94
C ASP A 39 26.11 16.88 2.48
N SER A 40 27.22 16.31 2.93
CA SER A 40 27.44 15.94 4.33
C SER A 40 27.76 17.12 5.26
N GLN A 41 28.06 18.30 4.71
CA GLN A 41 28.59 19.42 5.50
C GLN A 41 27.56 20.10 6.40
N VAL A 42 26.25 19.94 6.13
CA VAL A 42 25.18 20.67 6.86
C VAL A 42 24.15 19.74 7.51
N SER A 43 23.88 18.56 6.94
CA SER A 43 22.73 17.73 7.35
C SER A 43 23.06 16.73 8.46
N LEU A 44 24.20 16.04 8.42
CA LEU A 44 24.52 14.94 9.34
C LEU A 44 25.11 15.42 10.67
N PHE A 45 25.82 16.55 10.66
CA PHE A 45 26.39 17.15 11.87
C PHE A 45 25.29 17.58 12.87
N GLN A 46 24.11 17.99 12.38
CA GLN A 46 22.95 18.32 13.22
C GLN A 46 22.39 17.13 13.99
N PHE A 47 22.61 15.90 13.49
CA PHE A 47 22.23 14.66 14.17
C PHE A 47 23.38 14.06 15.00
N GLY A 48 24.49 14.78 15.16
CA GLY A 48 25.66 14.32 15.91
C GLY A 48 26.46 13.22 15.18
N ILE A 49 26.19 13.01 13.89
CA ILE A 49 26.88 12.02 13.06
C ILE A 49 28.12 12.70 12.48
N GLN A 50 29.28 12.33 12.98
CA GLN A 50 30.56 12.84 12.49
C GLN A 50 30.96 12.11 11.21
N ASP A 51 31.39 12.86 10.19
CA ASP A 51 31.90 12.28 8.95
C ASP A 51 33.22 11.55 9.22
N TYR A 52 33.20 10.23 9.14
CA TYR A 52 34.41 9.40 9.31
C TYR A 52 35.26 9.32 8.03
N TYR A 53 34.64 9.51 6.86
CA TYR A 53 35.30 9.40 5.56
C TYR A 53 34.53 10.17 4.46
N PRO A 54 35.20 10.60 3.37
CA PRO A 54 34.53 11.25 2.25
C PRO A 54 33.45 10.34 1.66
N ALA A 55 32.31 10.92 1.27
CA ALA A 55 31.12 10.24 0.75
C ALA A 55 30.36 9.32 1.75
N PHE A 56 30.65 9.40 3.05
CA PHE A 56 29.89 8.66 4.08
C PHE A 56 28.38 8.91 4.02
N GLY A 57 27.98 10.17 3.85
CA GLY A 57 26.56 10.55 3.77
C GLY A 57 25.82 9.95 2.56
N LEU A 58 26.48 9.85 1.40
CA LEU A 58 25.92 9.18 0.23
C LEU A 58 25.66 7.70 0.52
N LEU A 59 26.63 7.01 1.12
CA LEU A 59 26.53 5.58 1.41
C LEU A 59 25.42 5.30 2.44
N LEU A 60 25.31 6.17 3.46
CA LEU A 60 24.23 6.12 4.45
C LEU A 60 22.87 6.40 3.80
N GLY A 61 22.79 7.38 2.90
CA GLY A 61 21.56 7.68 2.16
C GLY A 61 21.11 6.56 1.24
N ILE A 62 22.05 5.85 0.59
CA ILE A 62 21.74 4.64 -0.20
C ILE A 62 21.22 3.54 0.72
N ALA A 63 21.94 3.22 1.79
CA ALA A 63 21.55 2.15 2.69
C ALA A 63 20.17 2.40 3.31
N THR A 64 19.93 3.61 3.85
CA THR A 64 18.65 3.99 4.45
C THR A 64 17.54 4.07 3.40
N GLY A 65 17.80 4.64 2.23
CA GLY A 65 16.85 4.71 1.13
C GLY A 65 16.40 3.33 0.65
N VAL A 66 17.33 2.39 0.51
CA VAL A 66 17.01 1.00 0.13
C VAL A 66 16.19 0.30 1.20
N ILE A 67 16.55 0.44 2.49
CA ILE A 67 15.80 -0.17 3.59
C ILE A 67 14.37 0.37 3.64
N ILE A 68 14.20 1.70 3.55
CA ILE A 68 12.88 2.34 3.55
C ILE A 68 12.07 1.91 2.33
N PHE A 69 12.69 1.82 1.15
CA PHE A 69 12.03 1.33 -0.04
C PHE A 69 11.56 -0.12 0.10
N LEU A 70 12.39 -1.01 0.63
CA LEU A 70 12.00 -2.40 0.87
C LEU A 70 10.85 -2.50 1.87
N ALA A 71 10.89 -1.74 2.96
CA ALA A 71 9.81 -1.67 3.93
C ALA A 71 8.52 -1.12 3.29
N GLY A 72 8.62 -0.04 2.52
CA GLY A 72 7.50 0.56 1.79
C GLY A 72 6.94 -0.36 0.70
N LEU A 73 7.78 -1.17 0.06
CA LEU A 73 7.38 -2.18 -0.91
C LEU A 73 6.55 -3.26 -0.22
N VAL A 74 7.04 -3.82 0.88
CA VAL A 74 6.30 -4.85 1.64
C VAL A 74 4.98 -4.29 2.17
N CYS A 75 5.01 -3.15 2.86
CA CYS A 75 3.80 -2.53 3.40
C CYS A 75 2.82 -2.15 2.29
N GLY A 76 3.27 -1.46 1.23
CA GLY A 76 2.43 -1.03 0.13
C GLY A 76 1.77 -2.18 -0.62
N LEU A 77 2.49 -3.27 -0.85
CA LEU A 77 1.92 -4.48 -1.44
C LEU A 77 0.88 -5.12 -0.51
N LEU A 78 1.16 -5.26 0.78
CA LEU A 78 0.21 -5.82 1.74
C LEU A 78 -1.06 -4.98 1.85
N THR A 79 -0.92 -3.65 1.94
CA THR A 79 -2.05 -2.71 1.97
C THR A 79 -2.89 -2.81 0.69
N PHE A 80 -2.24 -2.89 -0.47
CA PHE A 80 -2.93 -3.06 -1.76
C PHE A 80 -3.66 -4.41 -1.83
N SER A 81 -3.00 -5.50 -1.46
CA SER A 81 -3.58 -6.85 -1.45
C SER A 81 -4.76 -6.95 -0.49
N LEU A 82 -4.71 -6.26 0.66
CA LEU A 82 -5.83 -6.19 1.59
C LEU A 82 -7.05 -5.49 0.96
N GLY A 83 -6.82 -4.42 0.19
CA GLY A 83 -7.86 -3.75 -0.59
C GLY A 83 -8.52 -4.66 -1.62
N GLU A 84 -7.73 -5.50 -2.31
CA GLU A 84 -8.27 -6.53 -3.23
C GLU A 84 -9.03 -7.63 -2.50
N LEU A 85 -8.53 -8.08 -1.36
CA LEU A 85 -9.20 -9.11 -0.55
C LEU A 85 -10.63 -8.69 -0.20
N PHE A 86 -10.84 -7.43 0.19
CA PHE A 86 -12.19 -6.90 0.45
C PHE A 86 -13.09 -6.98 -0.79
N ASN A 87 -12.59 -6.64 -1.97
CA ASN A 87 -13.36 -6.75 -3.21
C ASN A 87 -13.74 -8.20 -3.53
N VAL A 88 -12.81 -9.13 -3.35
CA VAL A 88 -13.05 -10.56 -3.58
C VAL A 88 -14.11 -11.10 -2.62
N VAL A 89 -14.00 -10.82 -1.32
CA VAL A 89 -14.98 -11.28 -0.32
C VAL A 89 -16.37 -10.72 -0.60
N LEU A 90 -16.46 -9.43 -0.95
CA LEU A 90 -17.74 -8.80 -1.34
C LEU A 90 -18.34 -9.46 -2.59
N ALA A 91 -17.52 -9.76 -3.59
CA ALA A 91 -17.98 -10.43 -4.80
C ALA A 91 -18.52 -11.84 -4.52
N ILE A 92 -17.89 -12.58 -3.60
CA ILE A 92 -18.35 -13.91 -3.16
C ILE A 92 -19.73 -13.81 -2.49
N GLU A 93 -19.92 -12.83 -1.61
CA GLU A 93 -21.20 -12.60 -0.93
C GLU A 93 -22.31 -12.20 -1.92
N GLU A 94 -22.02 -11.26 -2.82
CA GLU A 94 -22.98 -10.81 -3.84
C GLU A 94 -23.41 -11.94 -4.77
N ASN A 95 -22.47 -12.80 -5.20
CA ASN A 95 -22.76 -13.98 -6.01
C ASN A 95 -23.62 -14.98 -5.26
N THR A 96 -23.25 -15.32 -4.02
CA THR A 96 -24.00 -16.28 -3.19
C THR A 96 -25.45 -15.83 -2.97
N ARG A 97 -25.66 -14.54 -2.69
CA ARG A 97 -26.99 -13.96 -2.50
C ARG A 97 -27.82 -14.00 -3.79
N THR A 98 -27.19 -13.70 -4.92
CA THR A 98 -27.86 -13.71 -6.23
C THR A 98 -28.29 -15.12 -6.59
N THR A 99 -27.43 -16.11 -6.37
CA THR A 99 -27.76 -17.53 -6.60
C THR A 99 -28.90 -18.00 -5.69
N ALA A 100 -28.90 -17.66 -4.41
CA ALA A 100 -29.99 -18.02 -3.49
C ALA A 100 -31.35 -17.44 -3.92
N LEU A 101 -31.37 -16.18 -4.38
CA LEU A 101 -32.58 -15.54 -4.90
C LEU A 101 -33.06 -16.19 -6.22
N GLN A 102 -32.15 -16.64 -7.07
CA GLN A 102 -32.49 -17.36 -8.30
C GLN A 102 -33.14 -18.72 -8.01
N TYR A 103 -32.62 -19.47 -7.03
CA TYR A 103 -33.22 -20.75 -6.61
C TYR A 103 -34.64 -20.56 -6.05
N GLN A 104 -34.85 -19.57 -5.17
CA GLN A 104 -36.20 -19.26 -4.65
C GLN A 104 -37.17 -18.83 -5.76
N LYS A 105 -36.67 -18.12 -6.78
CA LYS A 105 -37.50 -17.72 -7.92
C LYS A 105 -37.86 -18.91 -8.80
N GLN A 106 -36.95 -19.88 -8.96
CA GLN A 106 -37.24 -21.12 -9.69
C GLN A 106 -38.27 -21.98 -8.96
N GLU A 107 -38.14 -22.22 -7.65
CA GLU A 107 -39.13 -22.99 -6.88
C GLU A 107 -40.55 -22.42 -7.02
N LYS A 108 -40.71 -21.10 -6.91
CA LYS A 108 -42.01 -20.42 -7.09
C LYS A 108 -42.61 -20.47 -8.50
N ILE A 109 -41.85 -20.87 -9.52
CA ILE A 109 -42.35 -21.05 -10.89
C ILE A 109 -42.90 -22.48 -11.09
N TYR A 110 -42.47 -23.44 -10.27
CA TYR A 110 -42.88 -24.84 -10.35
C TYR A 110 -43.99 -25.23 -9.35
N GLU A 111 -44.37 -24.32 -8.45
CA GLU A 111 -45.62 -24.37 -7.67
C GLU A 111 -46.76 -23.63 -8.39
#